data_AF-A0A5N7DRP7-F1
#
_entry.id   AF-A0A5N7DRP7-F1
#
_cell.length_a   1.000
_cell.length_b   1.000
_cell.length_c   1.000
_cell.angle_alpha   90.00
_cell.angle_beta   90.00
_cell.angle_gamma   90.00
#
_symmetry.space_group_name_H-M   'P 1'
#
loop_
_entity.id
_entity.type
_entity.pdbx_description
1 polymer ?
#
loop_
_entity_poly.entity_id
_entity_poly.type
_entity_poly.pdbx_seq_one_letter_code
_entity_poly.pdbx_strand_id
1 'polypeptide(L)'
;MKSIDAINKRHRGYAKSYPGHFSHKDNYIYVLCFTAISVDRVRTKLRLSGFTEKQKIAAYMFWKEMSRLFLVEIPGQVWRPLWEFPGFPEDWDGMYRFCEDVEDHHMVATEKGHMVVEALFDQFAFRHFPSLLRPLGRALPICLSLPQTLEAHRVKEANPVLTCMALFVVGTFIWIMEALLPDPKISYQESLRMRSADQNRKAKEENRKVDAALPAWFARHHQGRAASCPFASPVK
;
A
#
# COMPACT_ATOMS: atom_id res chain seq x y z
N MET A 1 -5.74 -19.71 -6.00
CA MET A 1 -6.23 -19.52 -4.62
C MET A 1 -5.17 -19.58 -3.51
N LYS A 2 -3.99 -20.21 -3.71
CA LYS A 2 -2.93 -20.34 -2.67
C LYS A 2 -2.57 -19.05 -1.91
N SER A 3 -2.62 -17.87 -2.55
CA SER A 3 -2.28 -16.60 -1.91
C SER A 3 -3.32 -16.13 -0.88
N ILE A 4 -4.62 -16.31 -1.15
CA ILE A 4 -5.69 -15.89 -0.23
C ILE A 4 -5.74 -16.81 0.98
N ASP A 5 -5.57 -18.11 0.78
CA ASP A 5 -5.47 -19.07 1.89
C ASP A 5 -4.31 -18.72 2.84
N ALA A 6 -3.17 -18.30 2.28
CA ALA A 6 -2.04 -17.84 3.07
C ALA A 6 -2.35 -16.56 3.86
N ILE A 7 -3.11 -15.61 3.29
CA ILE A 7 -3.57 -14.39 3.98
C ILE A 7 -4.53 -14.76 5.11
N ASN A 8 -5.57 -15.56 4.83
CA ASN A 8 -6.52 -16.03 5.83
C ASN A 8 -5.82 -16.77 6.99
N LYS A 9 -4.81 -17.60 6.67
CA LYS A 9 -3.98 -18.27 7.69
C LYS A 9 -3.19 -17.28 8.54
N ARG A 10 -2.64 -16.21 7.93
CA ARG A 10 -1.95 -15.15 8.67
C ARG A 10 -2.90 -14.37 9.58
N HIS A 11 -4.07 -13.98 9.10
CA HIS A 11 -5.08 -13.29 9.91
C HIS A 11 -5.46 -14.13 11.13
N ARG A 12 -5.77 -15.42 10.94
CA ARG A 12 -6.04 -16.35 12.05
C ARG A 12 -4.84 -16.50 13.00
N GLY A 13 -3.63 -16.49 12.47
CA GLY A 13 -2.40 -16.53 13.27
C GLY A 13 -2.28 -15.32 14.20
N TYR A 14 -2.45 -14.12 13.65
CA TYR A 14 -2.37 -12.87 14.41
C TYR A 14 -3.54 -12.68 15.37
N ALA A 15 -4.74 -13.15 15.03
CA ALA A 15 -5.91 -13.06 15.91
C ALA A 15 -5.71 -13.76 17.27
N LYS A 16 -4.80 -14.74 17.36
CA LYS A 16 -4.43 -15.36 18.65
C LYS A 16 -3.80 -14.36 19.62
N SER A 17 -3.03 -13.40 19.10
CA SER A 17 -2.37 -12.35 19.89
C SER A 17 -3.21 -11.08 19.97
N TYR A 18 -4.13 -10.88 19.02
CA TYR A 18 -4.96 -9.69 18.88
C TYR A 18 -6.42 -10.09 18.61
N PRO A 19 -7.10 -10.70 19.59
CA PRO A 19 -8.46 -11.21 19.40
C PRO A 19 -9.42 -10.07 19.06
N GLY A 20 -10.31 -10.30 18.09
CA GLY A 20 -11.30 -9.32 17.62
C GLY A 20 -10.80 -8.31 16.59
N HIS A 21 -9.48 -8.15 16.40
CA HIS A 21 -8.93 -7.19 15.44
C HIS A 21 -9.26 -7.52 13.97
N PHE A 22 -9.68 -8.75 13.68
CA PHE A 22 -10.07 -9.20 12.34
C PHE A 22 -11.59 -9.35 12.18
N SER A 23 -12.38 -8.82 13.13
CA SER A 23 -13.85 -8.89 13.11
C SER A 23 -14.51 -7.73 12.38
N HIS A 24 -13.76 -6.65 12.12
CA HIS A 24 -14.25 -5.44 11.45
C HIS A 24 -14.31 -5.65 9.93
N LYS A 25 -15.45 -6.12 9.43
CA LYS A 25 -15.68 -6.36 8.00
C LYS A 25 -15.35 -5.16 7.10
N ASP A 26 -15.62 -3.94 7.56
CA ASP A 26 -15.46 -2.72 6.77
C ASP A 26 -13.98 -2.46 6.44
N ASN A 27 -13.05 -2.90 7.30
CA ASN A 27 -11.62 -2.85 7.00
C ASN A 27 -11.25 -3.73 5.80
N TYR A 28 -11.90 -4.91 5.66
CA TYR A 28 -11.68 -5.77 4.51
C TYR A 28 -12.28 -5.16 3.25
N ILE A 29 -13.52 -4.66 3.33
CA ILE A 29 -14.20 -4.03 2.21
C ILE A 29 -13.41 -2.81 1.73
N TYR A 30 -12.92 -1.98 2.66
CA TYR A 30 -12.09 -0.82 2.36
C TYR A 30 -10.82 -1.20 1.61
N VAL A 31 -10.05 -2.18 2.10
CA VAL A 31 -8.81 -2.60 1.43
C VAL A 31 -9.10 -3.14 0.02
N LEU A 32 -10.20 -3.89 -0.18
CA LEU A 32 -10.57 -4.41 -1.49
C LEU A 32 -11.01 -3.29 -2.45
N CYS A 33 -11.88 -2.39 -2.01
CA CYS A 33 -12.33 -1.24 -2.80
C CYS A 33 -11.18 -0.31 -3.13
N PHE A 34 -10.36 0.05 -2.12
CA PHE A 34 -9.18 0.88 -2.28
C PHE A 34 -8.22 0.27 -3.30
N THR A 35 -7.95 -1.04 -3.21
CA THR A 35 -7.06 -1.72 -4.18
C THR A 35 -7.66 -1.72 -5.58
N ALA A 36 -8.97 -1.89 -5.73
CA ALA A 36 -9.66 -1.85 -7.02
C ALA A 36 -9.50 -0.50 -7.71
N ILE A 37 -9.69 0.60 -6.98
CA ILE A 37 -9.70 1.97 -7.52
C ILE A 37 -8.33 2.64 -7.49
N SER A 38 -7.34 2.09 -6.77
CA SER A 38 -6.02 2.69 -6.56
C SER A 38 -5.32 3.10 -7.85
N VAL A 39 -5.31 2.23 -8.86
CA VAL A 39 -4.62 2.51 -10.13
C VAL A 39 -5.31 3.66 -10.87
N ASP A 40 -6.64 3.66 -10.89
CA ASP A 40 -7.45 4.71 -11.49
C ASP A 40 -7.25 6.07 -10.80
N ARG A 41 -7.25 6.08 -9.45
CA ARG A 41 -6.94 7.27 -8.63
C ARG A 41 -5.54 7.81 -8.90
N VAL A 42 -4.53 6.93 -8.93
CA VAL A 42 -3.14 7.33 -9.22
C VAL A 42 -3.02 7.91 -10.63
N ARG A 43 -3.62 7.28 -11.64
CA ARG A 43 -3.59 7.79 -13.02
C ARG A 43 -4.23 9.17 -13.12
N THR A 44 -5.40 9.34 -12.53
CA THR A 44 -6.11 10.63 -12.50
C THR A 44 -5.28 11.70 -11.80
N LYS A 45 -4.66 11.38 -10.66
CA LYS A 45 -3.75 12.28 -9.93
C LYS A 45 -2.53 12.69 -10.74
N LEU A 46 -2.03 11.79 -11.59
CA LEU A 46 -0.94 12.04 -12.55
C LEU A 46 -1.39 12.72 -13.85
N ARG A 47 -2.68 13.10 -13.96
CA ARG A 47 -3.29 13.68 -15.17
C ARG A 47 -3.23 12.75 -16.39
N LEU A 48 -3.19 11.44 -16.15
CA LEU A 48 -3.31 10.40 -17.17
C LEU A 48 -4.78 10.02 -17.34
N SER A 49 -5.11 9.38 -18.46
CA SER A 49 -6.44 8.79 -18.63
C SER A 49 -6.67 7.71 -17.58
N GLY A 50 -7.77 7.80 -16.83
CA GLY A 50 -8.20 6.75 -15.91
C GLY A 50 -8.63 5.47 -16.64
N PHE A 51 -9.31 4.60 -15.91
CA PHE A 51 -9.89 3.38 -16.45
C PHE A 51 -11.06 3.70 -17.39
N THR A 52 -11.11 2.98 -18.51
CA THR A 52 -12.29 2.93 -19.38
C THR A 52 -13.48 2.30 -18.64
N GLU A 53 -14.71 2.55 -19.09
CA GLU A 53 -15.91 1.95 -18.49
C GLU A 53 -15.84 0.41 -18.42
N LYS A 54 -15.32 -0.24 -19.46
CA LYS A 54 -15.12 -1.70 -19.46
C LYS A 54 -14.12 -2.14 -18.38
N GLN A 55 -13.04 -1.38 -18.18
CA GLN A 55 -12.05 -1.67 -17.13
C GLN A 55 -12.64 -1.45 -15.73
N LYS A 56 -13.43 -0.38 -15.52
CA LYS A 56 -14.14 -0.13 -14.25
C LYS A 56 -15.08 -1.28 -13.90
N ILE A 57 -15.91 -1.71 -14.86
CA ILE A 57 -16.84 -2.85 -14.68
C ILE A 57 -16.07 -4.14 -14.38
N ALA A 58 -15.02 -4.45 -15.15
CA ALA A 58 -14.22 -5.65 -14.95
C ALA A 58 -13.50 -5.66 -13.59
N ALA A 59 -12.92 -4.53 -13.18
CA ALA A 59 -12.26 -4.38 -11.90
C ALA A 59 -13.26 -4.52 -10.73
N TYR A 60 -14.43 -3.88 -10.83
CA TYR A 60 -15.53 -4.04 -9.87
C TYR A 60 -15.90 -5.51 -9.70
N MET A 61 -16.22 -6.20 -10.80
CA MET A 61 -16.62 -7.61 -10.78
C MET A 61 -15.52 -8.49 -10.19
N PHE A 62 -14.27 -8.29 -10.60
CA PHE A 62 -13.14 -9.05 -10.09
C PHE A 62 -12.98 -8.89 -8.57
N TRP A 63 -12.99 -7.66 -8.05
CA TRP A 63 -12.78 -7.42 -6.63
C TRP A 63 -13.98 -7.83 -5.78
N LYS A 64 -15.20 -7.73 -6.31
CA LYS A 64 -16.41 -8.30 -5.70
C LYS A 64 -16.29 -9.81 -5.55
N GLU A 65 -15.88 -10.53 -6.58
CA GLU A 65 -15.70 -11.98 -6.50
C GLU A 65 -14.53 -12.36 -5.58
N MET A 66 -13.44 -11.59 -5.60
CA MET A 66 -12.32 -11.79 -4.67
C MET A 66 -12.73 -11.63 -3.21
N SER A 67 -13.68 -10.72 -2.90
CA SER A 67 -14.19 -10.53 -1.55
C SER A 67 -14.72 -11.83 -0.93
N ARG A 68 -15.28 -12.72 -1.75
CA ARG A 68 -15.88 -14.00 -1.32
C ARG A 68 -14.87 -14.96 -0.70
N LEU A 69 -13.58 -14.75 -0.96
CA LEU A 69 -12.50 -15.64 -0.52
C LEU A 69 -11.90 -15.25 0.83
N PHE A 70 -12.19 -14.04 1.34
CA PHE A 70 -11.67 -13.57 2.61
C PHE A 70 -12.53 -14.03 3.78
N LEU A 71 -11.89 -14.31 4.92
CA LEU A 71 -12.57 -14.72 6.15
C LEU A 71 -12.50 -13.62 7.20
N VAL A 72 -13.64 -13.39 7.85
CA VAL A 72 -13.84 -12.42 8.94
C VAL A 72 -13.95 -13.17 10.26
N GLU A 73 -13.26 -12.66 11.26
CA GLU A 73 -13.31 -13.20 12.61
C GLU A 73 -14.69 -12.99 13.23
N ILE A 74 -15.23 -14.05 13.83
CA ILE A 74 -16.39 -13.94 14.71
C ILE A 74 -15.93 -14.38 16.10
N PRO A 75 -15.99 -13.50 17.12
CA PRO A 75 -15.55 -13.83 18.47
C PRO A 75 -16.20 -15.12 18.98
N GLY A 76 -15.36 -16.07 19.41
CA GLY A 76 -15.81 -17.37 19.94
C GLY A 76 -16.41 -18.34 18.92
N GLN A 77 -16.37 -18.03 17.63
CA GLN A 77 -16.98 -18.86 16.58
C GLN A 77 -16.02 -19.16 15.42
N VAL A 78 -16.47 -20.04 14.53
CA VAL A 78 -15.80 -20.27 13.24
C VAL A 78 -15.89 -18.99 12.41
N TRP A 79 -14.74 -18.56 11.88
CA TRP A 79 -14.66 -17.40 10.99
C TRP A 79 -15.50 -17.62 9.75
N ARG A 80 -16.23 -16.59 9.34
CA ARG A 80 -17.16 -16.68 8.19
C ARG A 80 -16.62 -15.93 6.98
N PRO A 81 -16.99 -16.34 5.76
CA PRO A 81 -16.70 -15.60 4.55
C PRO A 81 -17.21 -14.17 4.59
N LEU A 82 -16.43 -13.22 4.07
CA LEU A 82 -16.79 -11.80 4.04
C LEU A 82 -18.10 -11.53 3.28
N TRP A 83 -18.38 -12.31 2.23
CA TRP A 83 -19.58 -12.13 1.40
C TRP A 83 -20.89 -12.44 2.14
N GLU A 84 -20.85 -13.14 3.28
CA GLU A 84 -22.03 -13.36 4.13
C GLU A 84 -22.45 -12.10 4.90
N PHE A 85 -21.60 -11.07 4.91
CA PHE A 85 -21.88 -9.80 5.55
C PHE A 85 -22.31 -8.74 4.53
N PRO A 86 -23.33 -7.92 4.84
CA PRO A 86 -23.72 -6.81 3.97
C PRO A 86 -22.67 -5.68 3.99
N GLY A 87 -22.68 -4.86 2.95
CA GLY A 87 -21.90 -3.60 2.90
C GLY A 87 -20.90 -3.50 1.75
N PHE A 88 -20.72 -4.54 0.94
CA PHE A 88 -19.90 -4.42 -0.27
C PHE A 88 -20.61 -3.52 -1.31
N PRO A 89 -19.94 -2.54 -1.93
CA PRO A 89 -20.56 -1.63 -2.88
C PRO A 89 -21.22 -2.30 -4.10
N GLU A 90 -22.24 -1.65 -4.67
CA GLU A 90 -23.04 -2.17 -5.79
C GLU A 90 -22.40 -1.96 -7.16
N ASP A 91 -21.50 -1.00 -7.28
CA ASP A 91 -20.82 -0.63 -8.53
C ASP A 91 -19.45 0.04 -8.27
N TRP A 92 -18.80 0.48 -9.34
CA TRP A 92 -17.50 1.16 -9.30
C TRP A 92 -17.56 2.49 -8.54
N ASP A 93 -18.57 3.32 -8.80
CA ASP A 93 -18.69 4.62 -8.14
C ASP A 93 -19.02 4.47 -6.66
N GLY A 94 -19.73 3.40 -6.28
CA GLY A 94 -19.96 2.98 -4.91
C GLY A 94 -18.67 2.62 -4.19
N MET A 95 -17.70 1.98 -4.88
CA MET A 95 -16.37 1.75 -4.30
C MET A 95 -15.65 3.05 -3.99
N TYR A 96 -15.74 4.05 -4.88
CA TYR A 96 -15.19 5.38 -4.65
C TYR A 96 -15.82 6.05 -3.43
N ARG A 97 -17.16 6.15 -3.40
CA ARG A 97 -17.89 6.77 -2.28
C ARG A 97 -17.60 6.08 -0.95
N PHE A 98 -17.54 4.75 -0.95
CA PHE A 98 -17.20 3.98 0.25
C PHE A 98 -15.78 4.29 0.74
N CYS A 99 -14.80 4.31 -0.16
CA CYS A 99 -13.43 4.64 0.20
C CYS A 99 -13.30 6.08 0.73
N GLU A 100 -13.93 7.05 0.07
CA GLU A 100 -13.94 8.45 0.50
C GLU A 100 -14.55 8.61 1.90
N ASP A 101 -15.70 7.98 2.17
CA ASP A 101 -16.32 8.01 3.50
C ASP A 101 -15.43 7.41 4.60
N VAL A 102 -14.75 6.29 4.32
CA VAL A 102 -13.79 5.69 5.25
C VAL A 102 -12.58 6.61 5.45
N GLU A 103 -12.06 7.20 4.37
CA GLU A 103 -10.90 8.08 4.38
C GLU A 103 -11.17 9.39 5.16
N ASP A 104 -12.36 9.95 5.03
CA ASP A 104 -12.74 11.21 5.67
C ASP A 104 -13.16 11.04 7.14
N HIS A 105 -13.79 9.91 7.50
CA HIS A 105 -14.44 9.77 8.82
C HIS A 105 -13.81 8.72 9.75
N HIS A 106 -13.02 7.78 9.23
CA HIS A 106 -12.60 6.59 9.99
C HIS A 106 -11.07 6.47 10.18
N MET A 107 -10.28 7.42 9.68
CA MET A 107 -8.83 7.44 9.91
C MET A 107 -8.49 7.98 11.30
N VAL A 108 -7.93 7.13 12.15
CA VAL A 108 -7.52 7.50 13.51
C VAL A 108 -6.05 7.88 13.58
N ALA A 109 -5.77 9.09 14.06
CA ALA A 109 -4.41 9.54 14.31
C ALA A 109 -3.80 8.83 15.53
N THR A 110 -2.72 8.10 15.31
CA THR A 110 -1.95 7.45 16.39
C THR A 110 -0.46 7.75 16.26
N GLU A 111 0.28 7.73 17.36
CA GLU A 111 1.74 7.87 17.34
C GLU A 111 2.41 6.72 16.60
N LYS A 112 1.95 5.48 16.85
CA LYS A 112 2.42 4.30 16.13
C LYS A 112 2.15 4.40 14.63
N GLY A 113 0.96 4.86 14.23
CA GLY A 113 0.60 5.09 12.84
C GLY A 113 1.52 6.12 12.17
N HIS A 114 1.78 7.26 12.84
CA HIS A 114 2.74 8.25 12.37
C HIS A 114 4.12 7.62 12.11
N MET A 115 4.67 6.87 13.08
CA MET A 115 5.99 6.25 12.93
C MET A 115 6.03 5.18 11.83
N VAL A 116 4.95 4.43 11.64
CA VAL A 116 4.84 3.45 10.54
C VAL A 116 4.91 4.16 9.19
N VAL A 117 4.15 5.24 9.01
CA VAL A 117 4.14 5.99 7.74
C VAL A 117 5.49 6.68 7.49
N GLU A 118 6.08 7.29 8.51
CA GLU A 118 7.43 7.86 8.45
C GLU A 118 8.46 6.82 7.98
N ALA A 119 8.42 5.61 8.55
CA ALA A 119 9.28 4.51 8.18
C ALA A 119 9.05 4.00 6.74
N LEU A 120 7.80 3.96 6.28
CA LEU A 120 7.47 3.54 4.91
C LEU A 120 8.02 4.52 3.87
N PHE A 121 7.82 5.83 4.07
CA PHE A 121 8.34 6.85 3.15
C PHE A 121 9.87 6.90 3.13
N ASP A 122 10.50 6.77 4.29
CA ASP A 122 11.95 6.70 4.39
C ASP A 122 12.52 5.42 3.80
N GLN A 123 11.88 4.26 4.02
CA GLN A 123 12.31 3.00 3.44
C GLN A 123 12.29 3.07 1.91
N PHE A 124 11.23 3.64 1.33
CA PHE A 124 11.13 3.85 -0.11
C PHE A 124 12.31 4.69 -0.63
N ALA A 125 12.55 5.85 0.00
CA ALA A 125 13.66 6.74 -0.35
C ALA A 125 15.02 6.05 -0.20
N PHE A 126 15.24 5.38 0.94
CA PHE A 126 16.51 4.74 1.27
C PHE A 126 16.86 3.60 0.31
N ARG A 127 15.84 2.88 -0.16
CA ARG A 127 15.98 1.70 -1.01
C ARG A 127 16.15 2.02 -2.49
N HIS A 128 15.48 3.06 -2.97
CA HIS A 128 15.44 3.37 -4.41
C HIS A 128 16.30 4.56 -4.81
N PHE A 129 16.74 5.39 -3.85
CA PHE A 129 17.49 6.61 -4.14
C PHE A 129 18.87 6.61 -3.47
N PRO A 130 19.92 7.08 -4.17
CA PRO A 130 21.22 7.32 -3.56
C PRO A 130 21.10 8.41 -2.48
N SER A 131 22.05 8.44 -1.53
CA SER A 131 21.99 9.30 -0.33
C SER A 131 21.62 10.76 -0.60
N LEU A 132 22.21 11.38 -1.64
CA LEU A 132 21.97 12.77 -2.02
C LEU A 132 20.56 13.03 -2.57
N LEU A 133 19.90 12.03 -3.15
CA LEU A 133 18.57 12.14 -3.74
C LEU A 133 17.46 11.61 -2.83
N ARG A 134 17.78 11.15 -1.62
CA ARG A 134 16.77 10.62 -0.67
C ARG A 134 15.66 11.62 -0.32
N PRO A 135 15.93 12.93 -0.11
CA PRO A 135 14.84 13.88 0.13
C PRO A 135 13.82 13.93 -1.02
N LEU A 136 14.31 13.88 -2.28
CA LEU A 136 13.45 13.77 -3.46
C LEU A 136 12.71 12.43 -3.48
N GLY A 137 13.42 11.33 -3.23
CA GLY A 137 12.84 9.99 -3.16
C GLY A 137 11.73 9.87 -2.12
N ARG A 138 11.88 10.53 -0.97
CA ARG A 138 10.88 10.59 0.11
C ARG A 138 9.69 11.46 -0.28
N ALA A 139 9.92 12.56 -1.00
CA ALA A 139 8.83 13.42 -1.45
C ALA A 139 7.87 12.71 -2.40
N LEU A 140 8.34 11.77 -3.23
CA LEU A 140 7.51 11.04 -4.19
C LEU A 140 6.29 10.31 -3.56
N PRO A 141 6.45 9.38 -2.59
CA PRO A 141 5.31 8.72 -1.98
C PRO A 141 4.43 9.69 -1.17
N ILE A 142 5.00 10.76 -0.59
CA ILE A 142 4.21 11.81 0.08
C ILE A 142 3.30 12.51 -0.93
N CYS A 143 3.83 12.93 -2.08
CA CYS A 143 3.07 13.59 -3.14
C CYS A 143 1.94 12.72 -3.69
N LEU A 144 2.15 11.40 -3.74
CA LEU A 144 1.17 10.44 -4.25
C LEU A 144 0.13 10.04 -3.20
N SER A 145 0.42 10.18 -1.91
CA SER A 145 -0.50 9.85 -0.82
C SER A 145 -1.75 10.74 -0.78
N LEU A 146 -2.83 10.23 -0.19
CA LEU A 146 -4.07 11.00 0.01
C LEU A 146 -3.85 12.08 1.09
N PRO A 147 -4.42 13.30 0.92
CA PRO A 147 -4.36 14.34 1.94
C PRO A 147 -4.83 13.86 3.32
N GLN A 148 -5.95 13.14 3.38
CA GLN A 148 -6.51 12.57 4.60
C GLN A 148 -5.53 11.64 5.30
N THR A 149 -4.78 10.82 4.54
CA THR A 149 -3.75 9.93 5.09
C THR A 149 -2.57 10.71 5.67
N LEU A 150 -2.13 11.77 4.98
CA LEU A 150 -1.05 12.63 5.48
C LEU A 150 -1.46 13.36 6.76
N GLU A 151 -2.69 13.88 6.79
CA GLU A 151 -3.27 14.54 7.95
C GLU A 151 -3.42 13.58 9.15
N ALA A 152 -4.09 12.43 8.95
CA ALA A 152 -4.29 11.43 9.99
C ALA A 152 -2.97 10.93 10.59
N HIS A 153 -1.92 10.82 9.76
CA HIS A 153 -0.60 10.41 10.21
C HIS A 153 0.33 11.56 10.55
N ARG A 154 -0.14 12.82 10.57
CA ARG A 154 0.64 14.01 10.92
C ARG A 154 1.95 14.12 10.13
N VAL A 155 1.92 13.68 8.87
CA VAL A 155 3.05 13.81 7.96
C VAL A 155 2.96 15.17 7.28
N LYS A 156 4.06 15.91 7.32
CA LYS A 156 4.14 17.20 6.63
C LYS A 156 4.06 16.97 5.13
N GLU A 157 3.16 17.70 4.48
CA GLU A 157 3.05 17.71 3.03
C GLU A 157 4.37 18.16 2.37
N ALA A 158 4.59 17.66 1.16
CA ALA A 158 5.70 18.11 0.34
C ALA A 158 5.45 19.55 -0.15
N ASN A 159 6.52 20.24 -0.54
CA ASN A 159 6.39 21.56 -1.14
C ASN A 159 5.49 21.49 -2.40
N PRO A 160 4.47 22.35 -2.55
CA PRO A 160 3.52 22.27 -3.68
C PRO A 160 4.17 22.31 -5.06
N VAL A 161 5.26 23.07 -5.23
CA VAL A 161 6.02 23.14 -6.49
C VAL A 161 6.72 21.80 -6.75
N LEU A 162 7.34 21.23 -5.72
CA LEU A 162 7.97 19.91 -5.79
C LEU A 162 6.92 18.83 -6.08
N THR A 163 5.74 18.91 -5.48
CA THR A 163 4.61 18.01 -5.76
C THR A 163 4.18 18.11 -7.21
N CYS A 164 3.95 19.31 -7.73
CA CYS A 164 3.58 19.51 -9.13
C CYS A 164 4.64 18.93 -10.08
N MET A 165 5.92 19.22 -9.84
CA MET A 165 7.02 18.70 -10.63
C MET A 165 7.12 17.17 -10.56
N ALA A 166 6.99 16.59 -9.36
CA ALA A 166 7.02 15.15 -9.16
C ALA A 166 5.88 14.43 -9.90
N LEU A 167 4.64 14.92 -9.76
CA LEU A 167 3.48 14.35 -10.45
C LEU A 167 3.64 14.48 -11.96
N PHE A 168 4.13 15.62 -12.45
CA PHE A 168 4.39 15.82 -13.88
C PHE A 168 5.45 14.86 -14.42
N VAL A 169 6.58 14.72 -13.74
CA VAL A 169 7.68 13.82 -14.17
C VAL A 169 7.23 12.37 -14.17
N VAL A 170 6.57 11.91 -13.10
CA VAL A 170 6.08 10.52 -13.01
C VAL A 170 4.98 10.25 -14.04
N GLY A 171 4.03 11.18 -14.20
CA GLY A 171 2.97 11.07 -15.20
C GLY A 171 3.53 11.03 -16.61
N THR A 172 4.46 11.93 -16.94
CA THR A 172 5.14 11.96 -18.24
C THR A 172 5.93 10.67 -18.49
N PHE A 173 6.64 10.16 -17.49
CA PHE A 173 7.38 8.91 -17.61
C PHE A 173 6.45 7.73 -17.92
N ILE A 174 5.34 7.58 -17.19
CA ILE A 174 4.35 6.51 -17.46
C ILE A 174 3.75 6.68 -18.85
N TRP A 175 3.38 7.90 -19.23
CA TRP A 175 2.83 8.18 -20.57
C TRP A 175 3.83 7.82 -21.68
N ILE A 176 5.11 8.17 -21.54
CA ILE A 176 6.17 7.79 -22.49
C ILE A 176 6.28 6.27 -22.59
N MET A 177 6.27 5.57 -21.44
CA MET A 177 6.36 4.12 -21.40
C MET A 177 5.18 3.47 -22.14
N GLU A 178 3.95 3.96 -21.94
CA GLU A 178 2.74 3.43 -22.58
C GLU A 178 2.65 3.78 -24.07
N ALA A 179 3.10 4.97 -24.46
CA ALA A 179 3.00 5.43 -25.84
C ALA A 179 4.10 4.87 -26.75
N LEU A 180 5.31 4.65 -26.21
CA LEU A 180 6.49 4.34 -27.02
C LEU A 180 7.04 2.92 -26.83
N LEU A 181 6.82 2.28 -25.67
CA LEU A 181 7.36 0.94 -25.44
C LEU A 181 6.29 -0.13 -25.71
N PRO A 182 6.70 -1.29 -26.26
CA PRO A 182 5.78 -2.39 -26.46
C PRO A 182 5.34 -2.96 -25.12
N ASP A 183 4.07 -3.40 -25.05
CA ASP A 183 3.56 -4.12 -23.90
C ASP A 183 4.45 -5.35 -23.58
N PRO A 184 4.80 -5.56 -22.31
CA PRO A 184 5.61 -6.70 -21.93
C PRO A 184 4.87 -8.01 -22.22
N LYS A 185 5.51 -8.90 -22.97
CA LYS A 185 4.94 -10.22 -23.37
C LYS A 185 4.81 -11.21 -22.21
N ILE A 186 5.53 -10.99 -21.12
CA ILE A 186 5.50 -11.81 -19.92
C ILE A 186 5.11 -10.94 -18.73
N SER A 187 4.29 -11.49 -17.84
CA SER A 187 3.95 -10.77 -16.62
C SER A 187 5.17 -10.65 -15.71
N TYR A 188 5.19 -9.60 -14.87
CA TYR A 188 6.24 -9.44 -13.87
C TYR A 188 6.33 -10.66 -12.94
N GLN A 189 5.19 -11.26 -12.56
CA GLN A 189 5.17 -12.44 -11.69
C GLN A 189 5.79 -13.67 -12.37
N GLU A 190 5.58 -13.85 -13.67
CA GLU A 190 6.23 -14.91 -14.43
C GLU A 190 7.73 -14.65 -14.56
N SER A 191 8.14 -13.42 -14.84
CA SER A 191 9.57 -13.07 -14.91
C SER A 191 10.29 -13.32 -13.59
N LEU A 192 9.63 -13.08 -12.45
CA LEU A 192 10.15 -13.46 -11.12
C LEU A 192 10.33 -14.97 -10.97
N ARG A 193 9.37 -15.79 -11.45
CA ARG A 193 9.45 -17.26 -11.39
C ARG A 193 10.51 -17.84 -12.31
N MET A 194 10.81 -17.14 -13.41
CA MET A 194 11.84 -17.53 -14.38
C MET A 194 13.27 -17.23 -13.91
N ARG A 195 13.45 -16.48 -12.81
CA ARG A 195 14.79 -16.16 -12.27
C ARG A 195 15.51 -17.42 -11.81
N SER A 196 16.81 -17.49 -12.11
CA SER A 196 17.65 -18.57 -11.60
C SER A 196 17.80 -18.51 -10.08
N ALA A 197 18.19 -19.64 -9.47
CA ALA A 197 18.46 -19.70 -8.03
C ALA A 197 19.51 -18.67 -7.60
N ASP A 198 20.52 -18.43 -8.44
CA ASP A 198 21.57 -17.43 -8.18
C ASP A 198 21.05 -16.00 -8.24
N GLN A 199 20.21 -15.65 -9.21
CA GLN A 199 19.58 -14.34 -9.29
C GLN A 199 18.70 -14.08 -8.07
N ASN A 200 17.92 -15.08 -7.65
CA ASN A 200 17.10 -14.99 -6.46
C ASN A 200 17.93 -14.85 -5.18
N ARG A 201 19.07 -15.56 -5.08
CA ARG A 201 20.00 -15.43 -3.96
C ARG A 201 20.60 -14.02 -3.90
N LYS A 202 21.14 -13.50 -5.02
CA LYS A 202 21.73 -12.15 -5.10
C LYS A 202 20.71 -11.08 -4.70
N ALA A 203 19.51 -11.11 -5.27
CA ALA A 203 18.46 -10.16 -4.93
C ALA A 203 18.06 -10.23 -3.45
N LYS A 204 18.00 -11.43 -2.87
CA LYS A 204 17.71 -11.61 -1.44
C LYS A 204 18.80 -11.05 -0.55
N GLU A 205 20.07 -11.23 -0.92
CA GLU A 205 21.22 -10.69 -0.19
C GLU A 205 21.27 -9.16 -0.24
N GLU A 206 21.05 -8.57 -1.41
CA GLU A 206 20.94 -7.11 -1.58
C GLU A 206 19.81 -6.54 -0.73
N ASN A 207 18.62 -7.16 -0.78
CA ASN A 207 17.48 -6.74 0.04
C ASN A 207 17.81 -6.78 1.53
N ARG A 208 18.42 -7.88 2.00
CA ARG A 208 18.83 -8.03 3.41
C ARG A 208 19.84 -6.97 3.83
N LYS A 209 20.80 -6.62 2.97
CA LYS A 209 21.79 -5.57 3.26
C LYS A 209 21.11 -4.20 3.44
N VAL A 210 20.19 -3.86 2.53
CA VAL A 210 19.43 -2.60 2.62
C VAL A 210 18.55 -2.59 3.88
N ASP A 211 17.83 -3.68 4.13
CA ASP A 211 16.92 -3.80 5.28
C ASP A 211 17.68 -3.76 6.61
N ALA A 212 18.90 -4.30 6.68
CA ALA A 212 19.75 -4.24 7.87
C ALA A 212 20.33 -2.83 8.13
N ALA A 213 20.56 -2.04 7.08
CA ALA A 213 21.10 -0.69 7.20
C ALA A 213 20.04 0.37 7.57
N LEU A 214 18.77 0.11 7.22
CA LEU A 214 17.67 1.06 7.42
C LEU A 214 17.44 1.43 8.90
N PRO A 215 17.36 0.50 9.88
CA PRO A 215 17.07 0.84 11.28
C PRO A 215 18.02 1.88 11.86
N ALA A 216 19.32 1.71 11.66
CA ALA A 216 20.34 2.62 12.17
C ALA A 216 20.25 4.00 11.50
N TRP A 217 19.95 4.05 10.21
CA TRP A 217 19.73 5.31 9.49
C TRP A 217 18.45 6.01 9.99
N PHE A 218 17.35 5.26 10.11
CA PHE A 218 16.05 5.78 10.53
C PHE A 218 16.10 6.34 11.95
N ALA A 219 16.68 5.60 12.89
CA ALA A 219 16.84 6.03 14.27
C ALA A 219 17.64 7.34 14.38
N ARG A 220 18.66 7.56 13.53
CA ARG A 220 19.42 8.82 13.49
C ARG A 220 18.62 10.00 12.96
N HIS A 221 17.73 9.79 11.99
CA HIS A 221 16.95 10.87 11.36
C HIS A 221 15.70 11.25 12.15
N HIS A 222 15.22 10.36 13.01
CA HIS A 222 14.04 10.57 13.87
C HIS A 222 14.36 10.64 15.36
N GLN A 223 15.61 10.96 15.73
CA GLN A 223 16.05 11.09 17.13
C GLN A 223 15.11 12.04 17.91
N GLY A 224 14.69 11.62 19.10
CA GLY A 224 13.80 12.39 19.98
C GLY A 224 12.30 12.31 19.66
N ARG A 225 11.91 11.94 18.43
CA ARG A 225 10.49 11.70 18.05
C ARG A 225 10.10 10.22 18.09
N ALA A 226 11.10 9.34 18.15
CA ALA A 226 10.96 7.91 17.99
C ALA A 226 10.92 7.12 19.31
N ALA A 227 10.50 7.72 20.44
CA ALA A 227 10.51 7.06 21.75
C ALA A 227 9.70 5.74 21.77
N SER A 228 8.67 5.64 20.92
CA SER A 228 7.83 4.44 20.74
C SER A 228 8.22 3.57 19.54
N CYS A 229 9.26 3.94 18.79
CA CYS A 229 9.67 3.24 17.57
C CYS A 229 10.51 1.99 17.88
N PRO A 230 10.20 0.83 17.27
CA PRO A 230 11.01 -0.38 17.47
C PRO A 230 12.46 -0.24 16.99
N PHE A 231 12.76 0.76 16.13
CA PHE A 231 14.12 1.06 15.70
C PHE A 231 14.92 1.93 16.69
N ALA A 232 14.29 2.48 17.73
CA ALA A 232 14.94 3.33 18.73
C ALA A 232 15.45 2.55 19.96
N SER A 233 15.04 1.29 20.14
CA SER A 233 15.63 0.42 21.15
C SER A 233 16.85 -0.30 20.57
N PRO A 234 17.99 -0.37 21.30
CA PRO A 234 19.08 -1.22 20.88
C PRO A 234 18.55 -2.65 20.77
N VAL A 235 18.78 -3.27 19.62
CA VAL A 235 18.48 -4.69 19.40
C VAL A 235 19.22 -5.47 20.50
N LYS A 236 18.47 -6.12 21.39
CA LYS A 236 19.03 -7.05 22.38
C LYS A 236 19.55 -8.30 21.70
#